data_AF-A0A013TJQ8-F1
#
_entry.id   AF-A0A013TJQ8-F1
#
_cell.length_a   1.000
_cell.length_b   1.000
_cell.length_c   1.000
_cell.angle_alpha   90.00
_cell.angle_beta   90.00
_cell.angle_gamma   90.00
#
_symmetry.space_group_name_H-M   'P 1'
#
loop_
_entity.id
_entity.type
_entity.pdbx_description
1 polymer ?
#
loop_
_entity_poly.entity_id
_entity_poly.type
_entity_poly.pdbx_seq_one_letter_code
_entity_poly.pdbx_strand_id
1 'polypeptide(L)'
;MITQHDINQKQYQNKSLDYLNSQAHSEGIEFNKFINEIQKIEKAVVLDLGCGGGHVSYNVAPHADLVFAYDLSHEMLDTVSKTASQRKLKNIFVQQGIAEDMPFSDQQFDVVISRYSAHHWQHVPTAMKEVNRVLKPDGIVIFVDIISSSSPILDTFLQTIETIRDPSHVRNYSVKEWVYFIEDAGFDLVGLDKQTLSLDFDSWVKRMKTPEDQIKTLRYLQEGSSDLVKKYFKIQNDGSFESHVGYFVFKKLGF
;
A
#
# COMPACT_ATOMS: atom_id res chain seq x y z
N MET A 1 27.10 -1.27 -1.68
CA MET A 1 26.25 -0.09 -1.35
C MET A 1 24.90 -0.65 -0.92
N ILE A 2 24.30 -0.13 0.15
CA ILE A 2 22.98 -0.57 0.63
C ILE A 2 21.92 0.14 -0.22
N THR A 3 20.99 -0.60 -0.82
CA THR A 3 19.89 -0.07 -1.66
C THR A 3 18.63 0.19 -0.83
N GLN A 4 17.64 0.87 -1.40
CA GLN A 4 16.34 1.04 -0.73
C GLN A 4 15.63 -0.31 -0.51
N HIS A 5 15.75 -1.22 -1.48
CA HIS A 5 15.21 -2.59 -1.35
C HIS A 5 15.80 -3.32 -0.12
N ASP A 6 17.11 -3.17 0.14
CA ASP A 6 17.74 -3.77 1.31
C ASP A 6 17.18 -3.20 2.63
N ILE A 7 16.88 -1.89 2.67
CA ILE A 7 16.27 -1.23 3.83
C ILE A 7 14.84 -1.75 4.05
N ASN A 8 14.04 -1.80 2.98
CA ASN A 8 12.66 -2.29 3.02
C ASN A 8 12.61 -3.73 3.52
N GLN A 9 13.42 -4.62 2.94
CA GLN A 9 13.46 -6.02 3.36
C GLN A 9 13.84 -6.15 4.84
N LYS A 10 14.89 -5.45 5.27
CA LYS A 10 15.33 -5.45 6.68
C LYS A 10 14.26 -4.94 7.63
N GLN A 11 13.51 -3.92 7.23
CA GLN A 11 12.48 -3.31 8.07
C GLN A 11 11.33 -4.28 8.38
N TYR A 12 10.98 -5.16 7.44
CA TYR A 12 9.84 -6.07 7.55
C TYR A 12 10.16 -7.49 8.04
N GLN A 13 11.43 -7.90 8.07
CA GLN A 13 11.91 -9.21 8.53
C GLN A 13 11.30 -9.71 9.86
N ASN A 14 10.95 -8.81 10.78
CA ASN A 14 10.45 -9.16 12.12
C ASN A 14 9.08 -8.56 12.45
N LYS A 15 8.24 -8.25 11.46
CA LYS A 15 6.96 -7.53 11.66
C LYS A 15 5.73 -8.23 11.07
N SER A 16 5.88 -9.40 10.45
CA SER A 16 4.78 -10.07 9.74
C SER A 16 3.58 -10.40 10.64
N LEU A 17 3.81 -10.85 11.87
CA LEU A 17 2.74 -11.15 12.84
C LEU A 17 1.98 -9.91 13.31
N ASP A 18 2.68 -8.79 13.48
CA ASP A 18 2.08 -7.51 13.88
C ASP A 18 1.16 -6.99 12.75
N TYR A 19 1.58 -7.17 11.49
CA TYR A 19 0.77 -6.85 10.32
C TYR A 19 -0.45 -7.75 10.19
N LEU A 20 -0.28 -9.08 10.31
CA LEU A 20 -1.37 -10.06 10.22
C LEU A 20 -2.50 -9.78 11.22
N ASN A 21 -2.17 -9.36 12.45
CA ASN A 21 -3.15 -9.16 13.52
C ASN A 21 -3.70 -7.73 13.59
N SER A 22 -3.22 -6.80 12.75
CA SER A 22 -3.64 -5.41 12.85
C SER A 22 -5.05 -5.18 12.29
N GLN A 23 -5.97 -4.71 13.16
CA GLN A 23 -7.36 -4.38 12.79
C GLN A 23 -7.45 -3.33 11.66
N ALA A 24 -6.54 -2.35 11.64
CA ALA A 24 -6.48 -1.32 10.60
C ALA A 24 -6.28 -1.87 9.18
N HIS A 25 -5.75 -3.10 9.05
CA HIS A 25 -5.57 -3.77 7.76
C HIS A 25 -6.60 -4.86 7.49
N SER A 26 -7.32 -5.37 8.50
CA SER A 26 -8.28 -6.47 8.33
C SER A 26 -9.71 -6.00 8.04
N GLU A 27 -10.06 -4.75 8.35
CA GLU A 27 -11.41 -4.19 8.18
C GLU A 27 -11.34 -2.86 7.43
N GLY A 28 -11.53 -2.90 6.12
CA GLY A 28 -11.58 -1.72 5.26
C GLY A 28 -12.82 -1.75 4.37
N ILE A 29 -13.53 -0.62 4.26
CA ILE A 29 -14.65 -0.43 3.31
C ILE A 29 -14.20 -0.75 1.87
N GLU A 30 -12.91 -0.62 1.61
CA GLU A 30 -12.23 -0.91 0.35
C GLU A 30 -12.36 -2.37 -0.09
N PHE A 31 -12.41 -3.34 0.84
CA PHE A 31 -12.47 -4.76 0.47
C PHE A 31 -13.74 -5.09 -0.32
N ASN A 32 -14.88 -4.52 0.07
CA ASN A 32 -16.11 -4.67 -0.70
C ASN A 32 -15.99 -4.07 -2.10
N LYS A 33 -15.24 -2.96 -2.26
CA LYS A 33 -14.99 -2.38 -3.57
C LYS A 33 -14.10 -3.29 -4.42
N PHE A 34 -13.05 -3.88 -3.84
CA PHE A 34 -12.21 -4.87 -4.55
C PHE A 34 -13.04 -6.06 -5.01
N ILE A 35 -13.83 -6.65 -4.10
CA ILE A 35 -14.67 -7.82 -4.39
C ILE A 35 -15.68 -7.50 -5.49
N ASN A 36 -16.30 -6.31 -5.46
CA ASN A 36 -17.25 -5.89 -6.49
C ASN A 36 -16.62 -5.81 -7.88
N GLU A 37 -15.37 -5.37 -8.01
CA GLU A 37 -14.68 -5.35 -9.31
C GLU A 37 -14.30 -6.77 -9.77
N ILE A 38 -13.79 -7.60 -8.86
CA ILE A 38 -13.40 -8.98 -9.15
C ILE A 38 -14.60 -9.82 -9.60
N GLN A 39 -15.76 -9.69 -8.95
CA GLN A 39 -16.97 -10.45 -9.28
C GLN A 39 -17.57 -10.13 -10.65
N LYS A 40 -17.17 -9.01 -11.28
CA LYS A 40 -17.60 -8.68 -12.65
C LYS A 40 -16.84 -9.51 -13.70
N ILE A 41 -15.76 -10.18 -13.32
CA ILE A 41 -14.85 -10.89 -14.21
C ILE A 41 -14.97 -12.39 -13.94
N GLU A 42 -15.40 -13.14 -14.95
CA GLU A 42 -15.43 -14.60 -14.85
C GLU A 42 -14.00 -15.12 -14.71
N LYS A 43 -13.75 -15.94 -13.67
CA LYS A 43 -12.45 -16.53 -13.36
C LYS A 43 -11.29 -15.50 -13.28
N ALA A 44 -11.51 -14.42 -12.54
CA ALA A 44 -10.52 -13.36 -12.37
C ALA A 44 -9.17 -13.89 -11.82
N VAL A 45 -8.08 -13.53 -12.48
CA VAL A 45 -6.71 -13.71 -12.00
C VAL A 45 -6.22 -12.38 -11.40
N VAL A 46 -5.92 -12.39 -10.11
CA VAL A 46 -5.60 -11.19 -9.32
C VAL A 46 -4.12 -11.18 -8.94
N LEU A 47 -3.46 -10.03 -9.10
CA LEU A 47 -2.16 -9.73 -8.49
C LEU A 47 -2.35 -8.82 -7.28
N ASP A 48 -1.92 -9.26 -6.11
CA ASP A 48 -1.78 -8.46 -4.89
C ASP A 48 -0.33 -7.98 -4.79
N LEU A 49 -0.08 -6.78 -5.28
CA LEU A 49 1.24 -6.16 -5.48
C LEU A 49 1.68 -5.41 -4.22
N GLY A 50 2.66 -5.97 -3.53
CA GLY A 50 3.08 -5.56 -2.20
C GLY A 50 2.15 -6.12 -1.12
N CYS A 51 1.91 -7.43 -1.16
CA CYS A 51 0.85 -8.07 -0.38
C CYS A 51 1.05 -8.00 1.14
N GLY A 52 2.27 -7.78 1.61
CA GLY A 52 2.64 -7.80 3.02
C GLY A 52 2.12 -9.05 3.72
N GLY A 53 1.39 -8.87 4.82
CA GLY A 53 0.76 -9.97 5.57
C GLY A 53 -0.39 -10.71 4.85
N GLY A 54 -0.76 -10.31 3.62
CA GLY A 54 -1.74 -11.00 2.77
C GLY A 54 -3.20 -10.60 2.97
N HIS A 55 -3.48 -9.47 3.63
CA HIS A 55 -4.86 -9.08 3.93
C HIS A 55 -5.74 -8.95 2.69
N VAL A 56 -5.23 -8.32 1.63
CA VAL A 56 -5.92 -8.26 0.33
C VAL A 56 -6.09 -9.67 -0.21
N SER A 57 -4.99 -10.42 -0.33
CA SER A 57 -5.01 -11.81 -0.81
C SER A 57 -6.07 -12.70 -0.15
N TYR A 58 -6.19 -12.69 1.18
CA TYR A 58 -7.16 -13.55 1.88
C TYR A 58 -8.61 -13.12 1.65
N ASN A 59 -8.87 -11.81 1.55
CA ASN A 59 -10.22 -11.28 1.39
C ASN A 59 -10.74 -11.48 -0.05
N VAL A 60 -9.85 -11.44 -1.04
CA VAL A 60 -10.25 -11.58 -2.45
C VAL A 60 -10.22 -13.02 -2.96
N ALA A 61 -9.43 -13.90 -2.34
CA ALA A 61 -9.32 -15.30 -2.73
C ALA A 61 -10.66 -16.06 -2.86
N PRO A 62 -11.67 -15.88 -2.00
CA PRO A 62 -12.98 -16.53 -2.19
C PRO A 62 -13.77 -16.08 -3.42
N HIS A 63 -13.34 -15.01 -4.08
CA HIS A 63 -14.05 -14.37 -5.20
C HIS A 63 -13.24 -14.38 -6.50
N ALA A 64 -11.99 -14.81 -6.47
CA ALA A 64 -11.08 -14.89 -7.61
C ALA A 64 -10.81 -16.35 -7.99
N ASP A 65 -10.41 -16.60 -9.24
CA ASP A 65 -9.93 -17.93 -9.65
C ASP A 65 -8.55 -18.18 -9.05
N LEU A 66 -7.64 -17.23 -9.23
CA LEU A 66 -6.26 -17.28 -8.72
C LEU A 66 -5.87 -15.92 -8.13
N VAL A 67 -5.10 -15.96 -7.05
CA VAL A 67 -4.50 -14.78 -6.42
C VAL A 67 -2.99 -14.98 -6.34
N PHE A 68 -2.24 -14.08 -6.94
CA PHE A 68 -0.79 -14.00 -6.82
C PHE A 68 -0.44 -12.95 -5.76
N ALA A 69 0.00 -13.42 -4.61
CA ALA A 69 0.51 -12.58 -3.52
C ALA A 69 1.99 -12.29 -3.78
N TYR A 70 2.31 -11.03 -4.08
CA TYR A 70 3.65 -10.62 -4.51
C TYR A 70 4.25 -9.59 -3.57
N ASP A 71 5.45 -9.86 -3.04
CA ASP A 71 6.12 -8.97 -2.08
C ASP A 71 7.65 -9.11 -2.15
N LEU A 72 8.37 -8.09 -1.70
CA LEU A 72 9.82 -8.10 -1.59
C LEU A 72 10.30 -8.95 -0.40
N SER A 73 9.54 -9.02 0.69
CA SER A 73 9.91 -9.74 1.91
C SER A 73 9.52 -11.21 1.85
N HIS A 74 10.54 -12.08 1.95
CA HIS A 74 10.34 -13.52 2.08
C HIS A 74 9.53 -13.88 3.33
N GLU A 75 9.76 -13.20 4.45
CA GLU A 75 9.07 -13.46 5.72
C GLU A 75 7.57 -13.12 5.66
N MET A 76 7.22 -12.07 4.91
CA MET A 76 5.82 -11.75 4.61
C MET A 76 5.17 -12.87 3.80
N LEU A 77 5.82 -13.31 2.72
CA LEU A 77 5.32 -14.39 1.87
C LEU A 77 5.20 -15.74 2.60
N ASP A 78 6.15 -16.05 3.48
CA ASP A 78 6.07 -17.22 4.37
C ASP A 78 4.83 -17.17 5.28
N THR A 79 4.52 -15.97 5.79
CA THR A 79 3.33 -15.73 6.60
C THR A 79 2.07 -15.93 5.75
N VAL A 80 2.05 -15.39 4.52
CA VAL A 80 0.95 -15.58 3.57
C VAL A 80 0.69 -17.04 3.28
N SER A 81 1.72 -17.81 2.93
CA SER A 81 1.59 -19.24 2.61
C SER A 81 1.05 -20.05 3.80
N LYS A 82 1.56 -19.80 5.01
CA LYS A 82 1.11 -20.49 6.23
C LYS A 82 -0.35 -20.16 6.56
N THR A 83 -0.72 -18.89 6.51
CA THR A 83 -2.08 -18.45 6.83
C THR A 83 -3.08 -18.91 5.75
N ALA A 84 -2.72 -18.85 4.47
CA ALA A 84 -3.55 -19.39 3.39
C ALA A 84 -3.84 -20.89 3.61
N SER A 85 -2.82 -21.67 3.96
CA SER A 85 -2.96 -23.10 4.30
C SER A 85 -3.89 -23.32 5.50
N GLN A 86 -3.72 -22.54 6.57
CA GLN A 86 -4.58 -22.62 7.76
C GLN A 86 -6.04 -22.27 7.46
N ARG A 87 -6.27 -21.26 6.61
CA ARG A 87 -7.60 -20.83 6.15
C ARG A 87 -8.17 -21.70 5.03
N LYS A 88 -7.42 -22.71 4.56
CA LYS A 88 -7.77 -23.60 3.45
C LYS A 88 -8.01 -22.86 2.12
N LEU A 89 -7.35 -21.72 1.93
CA LEU A 89 -7.36 -20.95 0.69
C LEU A 89 -6.34 -21.57 -0.28
N LYS A 90 -6.83 -22.37 -1.23
CA LYS A 90 -5.99 -23.18 -2.14
C LYS A 90 -5.56 -22.45 -3.41
N ASN A 91 -6.07 -21.24 -3.62
CA ASN A 91 -5.87 -20.44 -4.83
C ASN A 91 -5.00 -19.21 -4.61
N ILE A 92 -4.22 -19.17 -3.53
CA ILE A 92 -3.21 -18.13 -3.28
C ILE A 92 -1.82 -18.69 -3.59
N PHE A 93 -1.08 -17.99 -4.45
CA PHE A 93 0.28 -18.32 -4.86
C PHE A 93 1.21 -17.18 -4.46
N VAL A 94 2.28 -17.48 -3.75
CA VAL A 94 3.27 -16.48 -3.32
C VAL A 94 4.41 -16.37 -4.33
N GLN A 95 4.86 -15.15 -4.61
CA GLN A 95 6.02 -14.90 -5.46
C GLN A 95 6.83 -13.71 -4.91
N GLN A 96 8.14 -13.87 -4.81
CA GLN A 96 9.02 -12.80 -4.34
C GLN A 96 9.50 -11.92 -5.50
N GLY A 97 9.61 -10.61 -5.26
CA GLY A 97 10.36 -9.69 -6.12
C GLY A 97 10.05 -8.22 -5.85
N ILE A 98 10.53 -7.32 -6.72
CA ILE A 98 10.34 -5.87 -6.64
C ILE A 98 9.26 -5.42 -7.64
N ALA A 99 8.52 -4.36 -7.30
CA ALA A 99 7.45 -3.86 -8.16
C ALA A 99 7.97 -3.34 -9.51
N GLU A 100 9.24 -2.91 -9.55
CA GLU A 100 9.93 -2.36 -10.71
C GLU A 100 10.41 -3.41 -11.73
N ASP A 101 10.39 -4.71 -11.40
CA ASP A 101 10.83 -5.81 -12.26
C ASP A 101 10.06 -7.10 -11.89
N MET A 102 8.89 -7.27 -12.51
CA MET A 102 7.98 -8.36 -12.15
C MET A 102 8.24 -9.61 -13.00
N PRO A 103 8.42 -10.80 -12.40
CA PRO A 103 8.70 -12.05 -13.12
C PRO A 103 7.43 -12.69 -13.73
N PHE A 104 6.50 -11.87 -14.21
CA PHE A 104 5.23 -12.30 -14.80
C PHE A 104 5.22 -12.06 -16.31
N SER A 105 4.38 -12.82 -17.01
CA SER A 105 4.18 -12.63 -18.45
C SER A 105 3.33 -11.39 -18.71
N ASP A 106 3.46 -10.84 -19.91
CA ASP A 106 2.60 -9.77 -20.39
C ASP A 106 1.13 -10.20 -20.34
N GLN A 107 0.24 -9.29 -19.98
CA GLN A 107 -1.21 -9.49 -20.02
C GLN A 107 -1.69 -10.73 -19.24
N GLN A 108 -1.06 -11.01 -18.10
CA GLN A 108 -1.39 -12.16 -17.25
C GLN A 108 -2.59 -11.90 -16.32
N PHE A 109 -2.75 -10.67 -15.82
CA PHE A 109 -3.70 -10.38 -14.74
C PHE A 109 -4.94 -9.62 -15.23
N ASP A 110 -6.09 -10.01 -14.70
CA ASP A 110 -7.36 -9.29 -14.88
C ASP A 110 -7.48 -8.12 -13.90
N VAL A 111 -6.92 -8.29 -12.69
CA VAL A 111 -6.95 -7.28 -11.64
C VAL A 111 -5.58 -7.15 -11.00
N VAL A 112 -5.08 -5.92 -10.85
CA VAL A 112 -3.89 -5.63 -10.04
C VAL A 112 -4.31 -4.74 -8.87
N ILE A 113 -4.02 -5.16 -7.64
CA ILE A 113 -4.34 -4.42 -6.42
C ILE A 113 -3.04 -4.10 -5.70
N SER A 114 -2.89 -2.86 -5.24
CA SER A 114 -1.85 -2.50 -4.27
C SER A 114 -2.46 -1.69 -3.13
N ARG A 115 -2.13 -2.03 -1.89
CA ARG A 115 -2.70 -1.37 -0.71
C ARG A 115 -1.62 -1.09 0.33
N TYR A 116 -1.39 0.20 0.61
CA TYR A 116 -0.39 0.70 1.57
C TYR A 116 1.02 0.13 1.33
N SER A 117 1.44 0.06 0.07
CA SER A 117 2.75 -0.48 -0.31
C SER A 117 3.59 0.51 -1.13
N ALA A 118 2.97 1.25 -2.04
CA ALA A 118 3.69 2.00 -3.07
C ALA A 118 4.53 3.15 -2.53
N HIS A 119 4.18 3.70 -1.36
CA HIS A 119 5.02 4.67 -0.65
C HIS A 119 6.38 4.13 -0.19
N HIS A 120 6.63 2.82 -0.29
CA HIS A 120 7.93 2.18 -0.06
C HIS A 120 8.72 1.89 -1.34
N TRP A 121 8.12 2.03 -2.53
CA TRP A 121 8.77 1.64 -3.77
C TRP A 121 9.84 2.65 -4.18
N GLN A 122 10.94 2.15 -4.71
CA GLN A 122 12.08 2.97 -5.06
C GLN A 122 11.75 3.84 -6.29
N HIS A 123 11.03 3.28 -7.27
CA HIS A 123 10.67 3.97 -8.51
C HIS A 123 9.24 3.64 -8.97
N VAL A 124 8.26 4.35 -8.42
CA VAL A 124 6.83 4.20 -8.79
C VAL A 124 6.59 4.28 -10.31
N PRO A 125 7.16 5.23 -11.09
CA PRO A 125 6.96 5.26 -12.54
C PRO A 125 7.38 3.97 -13.26
N THR A 126 8.47 3.32 -12.81
CA THR A 126 8.92 2.05 -13.38
C THR A 126 7.95 0.93 -13.00
N ALA A 127 7.56 0.86 -11.73
CA ALA A 127 6.57 -0.11 -11.27
C ALA A 127 5.22 0.02 -12.01
N MET A 128 4.77 1.24 -12.29
CA MET A 128 3.53 1.47 -13.05
C MET A 128 3.61 0.97 -14.50
N LYS A 129 4.80 1.02 -15.12
CA LYS A 129 5.02 0.42 -16.45
C LYS A 129 4.97 -1.11 -16.41
N GLU A 130 5.51 -1.72 -15.37
CA GLU A 130 5.37 -3.16 -15.14
C GLU A 130 3.91 -3.56 -14.88
N VAL A 131 3.18 -2.78 -14.07
CA VAL A 131 1.73 -2.96 -13.87
C VAL A 131 1.00 -2.89 -15.22
N ASN A 132 1.35 -1.93 -16.09
CA ASN A 132 0.78 -1.89 -17.44
C ASN A 132 1.12 -3.16 -18.21
N ARG A 133 2.39 -3.57 -18.25
CA ARG A 133 2.81 -4.75 -19.01
C ARG A 133 2.05 -6.02 -18.60
N VAL A 134 1.96 -6.29 -17.30
CA VAL A 134 1.35 -7.53 -16.78
C VAL A 134 -0.18 -7.52 -16.78
N LEU A 135 -0.83 -6.37 -16.87
CA LEU A 135 -2.29 -6.25 -16.91
C LEU A 135 -2.85 -6.58 -18.30
N LYS A 136 -3.97 -7.29 -18.37
CA LYS A 136 -4.71 -7.53 -19.62
C LYS A 136 -5.32 -6.23 -20.20
N PRO A 137 -5.64 -6.18 -21.51
CA PRO A 137 -6.25 -5.00 -22.15
C PRO A 137 -7.47 -4.43 -21.44
N ASP A 138 -8.38 -5.28 -20.97
CA ASP A 138 -9.61 -4.87 -20.24
C ASP A 138 -9.47 -4.97 -18.72
N GLY A 139 -8.25 -5.22 -18.24
CA GLY A 139 -7.96 -5.36 -16.82
C GLY A 139 -8.14 -4.05 -16.05
N ILE A 140 -8.29 -4.18 -14.74
CA ILE A 140 -8.48 -3.06 -13.83
C ILE A 140 -7.38 -3.02 -12.78
N VAL A 141 -6.91 -1.82 -12.47
CA VAL A 141 -5.95 -1.60 -11.39
C VAL A 141 -6.61 -0.82 -10.28
N ILE A 142 -6.36 -1.23 -9.04
CA ILE A 142 -6.89 -0.58 -7.84
C ILE A 142 -5.74 -0.31 -6.87
N PHE A 143 -5.39 0.97 -6.71
CA PHE A 143 -4.35 1.38 -5.76
C PHE A 143 -4.97 2.12 -4.60
N VAL A 144 -4.53 1.77 -3.40
CA VAL A 144 -4.95 2.41 -2.15
C VAL A 144 -3.71 2.81 -1.38
N ASP A 145 -3.51 4.09 -1.16
CA ASP A 145 -2.34 4.55 -0.41
C ASP A 145 -2.57 5.88 0.32
N ILE A 146 -1.71 6.16 1.30
CA ILE A 146 -1.66 7.44 1.99
C ILE A 146 -1.27 8.52 0.97
N ILE A 147 -2.10 9.56 0.88
CA ILE A 147 -1.88 10.68 -0.04
C ILE A 147 -1.38 11.90 0.71
N SER A 148 -0.42 12.59 0.11
CA SER A 148 0.06 13.87 0.63
C SER A 148 -0.75 15.06 0.09
N SER A 149 -0.53 16.22 0.71
CA SER A 149 -1.14 17.49 0.31
C SER A 149 -0.25 18.22 -0.68
N SER A 150 -0.83 19.00 -1.61
CA SER A 150 -0.05 19.90 -2.46
C SER A 150 0.49 21.13 -1.70
N SER A 151 0.14 21.30 -0.42
CA SER A 151 0.71 22.33 0.43
C SER A 151 2.09 21.88 0.94
N PRO A 152 3.19 22.62 0.65
CA PRO A 152 4.53 22.20 1.03
C PRO A 152 4.71 21.95 2.53
N ILE A 153 4.06 22.76 3.39
CA ILE A 153 4.15 22.59 4.84
C ILE A 153 3.45 21.32 5.34
N LEU A 154 2.33 20.96 4.72
CA LEU A 154 1.59 19.74 5.07
C LEU A 154 2.29 18.49 4.51
N ASP A 155 2.81 18.55 3.28
CA ASP A 155 3.63 17.47 2.69
C ASP A 155 4.87 17.23 3.53
N THR A 156 5.67 18.28 3.79
CA THR A 156 6.92 18.17 4.54
C THR A 156 6.68 17.56 5.93
N PHE A 157 5.64 18.00 6.63
CA PHE A 157 5.28 17.43 7.92
C PHE A 157 4.98 15.93 7.81
N LEU A 158 4.11 15.52 6.88
CA LEU A 158 3.74 14.13 6.69
C LEU A 158 4.95 13.25 6.33
N GLN A 159 5.78 13.67 5.37
CA GLN A 159 6.97 12.91 4.99
C GLN A 159 7.93 12.76 6.16
N THR A 160 8.09 13.82 6.96
CA THR A 160 9.02 13.82 8.10
C THR A 160 8.56 12.82 9.16
N ILE A 161 7.30 12.85 9.57
CA ILE A 161 6.80 11.95 10.61
C ILE A 161 6.81 10.48 10.15
N GLU A 162 6.49 10.20 8.89
CA GLU A 162 6.53 8.83 8.36
C GLU A 162 7.96 8.31 8.25
N THR A 163 8.93 9.14 7.81
CA THR A 163 10.34 8.75 7.73
C THR A 163 10.96 8.49 9.10
N ILE A 164 10.62 9.31 10.10
CA ILE A 164 11.11 9.13 11.48
C ILE A 164 10.54 7.84 12.08
N ARG A 165 9.25 7.55 11.83
CA ARG A 165 8.61 6.31 12.26
C ARG A 165 9.18 5.09 11.56
N ASP A 166 9.41 5.21 10.25
CA ASP A 166 9.75 4.11 9.37
C ASP A 166 10.86 4.53 8.38
N PRO A 167 12.11 4.08 8.58
CA PRO A 167 13.21 4.42 7.67
C PRO A 167 13.09 3.77 6.29
N SER A 168 12.16 2.83 6.09
CA SER A 168 11.85 2.26 4.77
C SER A 168 10.86 3.10 3.96
N HIS A 169 10.26 4.12 4.56
CA HIS A 169 9.38 5.05 3.87
C HIS A 169 10.16 5.78 2.77
N VAL A 170 9.64 5.79 1.55
CA VAL A 170 10.20 6.56 0.44
C VAL A 170 9.46 7.89 0.31
N ARG A 171 8.15 7.83 0.00
CA ARG A 171 7.32 9.03 -0.17
C ARG A 171 5.84 8.71 -0.21
N ASN A 172 5.03 9.47 0.52
CA ASN A 172 3.60 9.57 0.25
C ASN A 172 3.37 10.56 -0.88
N TYR A 173 2.74 10.14 -1.97
CA TYR A 173 2.55 11.00 -3.13
C TYR A 173 1.23 11.76 -3.05
N SER A 174 1.22 12.97 -3.58
CA SER A 174 -0.02 13.74 -3.73
C SER A 174 -0.89 13.12 -4.82
N VAL A 175 -2.19 13.47 -4.80
CA VAL A 175 -3.13 13.03 -5.85
C VAL A 175 -2.65 13.45 -7.24
N LYS A 176 -2.01 14.61 -7.38
CA LYS A 176 -1.50 15.09 -8.68
C LYS A 176 -0.35 14.22 -9.19
N GLU A 177 0.57 13.84 -8.30
CA GLU A 177 1.66 12.91 -8.64
C GLU A 177 1.09 11.54 -9.02
N TRP A 178 0.10 11.04 -8.28
CA TRP A 178 -0.58 9.79 -8.62
C TRP A 178 -1.25 9.82 -10.00
N VAL A 179 -2.03 10.86 -10.30
CA VAL A 179 -2.65 11.03 -11.63
C VAL A 179 -1.59 11.05 -12.71
N TYR A 180 -0.49 11.78 -12.50
CA TYR A 180 0.63 11.81 -13.44
C TYR A 180 1.24 10.41 -13.66
N PHE A 181 1.51 9.63 -12.61
CA PHE A 181 2.07 8.29 -12.76
C PHE A 181 1.12 7.33 -13.49
N ILE A 182 -0.19 7.46 -13.25
CA ILE A 182 -1.21 6.66 -13.91
C ILE A 182 -1.23 6.97 -15.41
N GLU A 183 -1.32 8.25 -15.78
CA GLU A 183 -1.38 8.68 -17.18
C GLU A 183 -0.07 8.39 -17.93
N ASP A 184 1.09 8.68 -17.32
CA ASP A 184 2.42 8.43 -17.92
C ASP A 184 2.65 6.93 -18.20
N ALA A 185 2.08 6.05 -17.39
CA ALA A 185 2.14 4.60 -17.58
C ALA A 185 1.10 4.07 -18.58
N GLY A 186 0.33 4.93 -19.24
CA GLY A 186 -0.62 4.55 -20.28
C GLY A 186 -1.97 4.07 -19.75
N PHE A 187 -2.44 4.61 -18.63
CA PHE A 187 -3.73 4.31 -18.05
C PHE A 187 -4.66 5.53 -18.01
N ASP A 188 -5.96 5.28 -18.06
CA ASP A 188 -7.02 6.22 -17.73
C ASP A 188 -7.45 6.07 -16.28
N LEU A 189 -7.49 7.17 -15.54
CA LEU A 189 -8.10 7.22 -14.21
C LEU A 189 -9.63 7.21 -14.34
N VAL A 190 -10.27 6.10 -13.95
CA VAL A 190 -11.73 5.92 -14.05
C VAL A 190 -12.45 6.14 -12.72
N GLY A 191 -11.73 6.17 -11.61
CA GLY A 191 -12.29 6.44 -10.28
C GLY A 191 -11.26 6.95 -9.29
N LEU A 192 -11.65 7.94 -8.50
CA LEU A 192 -10.86 8.47 -7.39
C LEU A 192 -11.79 8.77 -6.21
N ASP A 193 -11.61 8.02 -5.14
CA ASP A 193 -12.21 8.33 -3.85
C ASP A 193 -11.14 8.73 -2.84
N LYS A 194 -11.55 9.50 -1.83
CA LYS A 194 -10.69 9.86 -0.70
C LYS A 194 -11.40 9.50 0.59
N GLN A 195 -10.62 9.05 1.56
CA GLN A 195 -11.09 8.81 2.90
C GLN A 195 -10.08 9.34 3.91
N THR A 196 -10.57 9.55 5.12
CA THR A 196 -9.76 9.92 6.27
C THR A 196 -9.44 8.67 7.07
N LEU A 197 -8.17 8.53 7.46
CA LEU A 197 -7.68 7.44 8.29
C LEU A 197 -7.29 8.00 9.65
N SER A 198 -8.03 7.61 10.70
CA SER A 198 -7.66 7.92 12.07
C SER A 198 -6.56 6.97 12.55
N LEU A 199 -5.49 7.54 13.09
CA LEU A 199 -4.31 6.84 13.55
C LEU A 199 -4.13 7.09 15.05
N ASP A 200 -4.33 6.02 15.82
CA ASP A 200 -3.90 5.96 17.22
C ASP A 200 -2.37 5.97 17.27
N PHE A 201 -1.79 6.97 17.95
CA PHE A 201 -0.35 7.22 17.91
C PHE A 201 0.47 6.06 18.48
N ASP A 202 0.06 5.54 19.64
CA ASP A 202 0.77 4.46 20.33
C ASP A 202 0.78 3.18 19.49
N SER A 203 -0.36 2.80 18.92
CA SER A 203 -0.46 1.69 17.97
C SER A 203 0.38 1.95 16.71
N TRP A 204 0.33 3.17 16.16
CA TRP A 204 1.04 3.54 14.93
C TRP A 204 2.56 3.40 15.08
N VAL A 205 3.16 3.88 16.18
CA VAL A 205 4.61 3.75 16.45
C VAL A 205 5.01 2.34 16.87
N LYS A 206 4.15 1.65 17.65
CA LYS A 206 4.41 0.28 18.13
C LYS A 206 4.46 -0.73 16.99
N ARG A 207 3.56 -0.63 16.01
CA ARG A 207 3.57 -1.50 14.81
C ARG A 207 4.89 -1.47 14.05
N MET A 208 5.54 -0.30 14.00
CA MET A 208 6.84 -0.15 13.34
C MET A 208 8.03 -0.38 14.27
N LYS A 209 7.80 -0.70 15.55
CA LYS A 209 8.85 -0.84 16.56
C LYS A 209 9.76 0.40 16.60
N THR A 210 9.12 1.57 16.54
CA THR A 210 9.80 2.87 16.49
C THR A 210 10.59 3.09 17.80
N PRO A 211 11.89 3.44 17.75
CA PRO A 211 12.69 3.67 18.96
C PRO A 211 12.15 4.83 19.81
N GLU A 212 12.34 4.77 21.14
CA GLU A 212 11.80 5.77 22.08
C GLU A 212 12.25 7.21 21.79
N ASP A 213 13.50 7.38 21.40
CA ASP A 213 14.12 8.63 20.98
C ASP A 213 13.49 9.20 19.70
N GLN A 214 13.06 8.32 18.78
CA GLN A 214 12.28 8.75 17.61
C GLN A 214 10.84 9.09 17.98
N ILE A 215 10.22 8.35 18.90
CA ILE A 215 8.89 8.68 19.45
C ILE A 215 8.90 10.08 20.09
N LYS A 216 9.92 10.40 20.89
CA LYS A 216 10.09 11.75 21.46
C LYS A 216 10.21 12.83 20.38
N THR A 217 10.94 12.54 19.31
CA THR A 217 11.10 13.47 18.17
C THR A 217 9.78 13.69 17.44
N LEU A 218 9.00 12.63 17.20
CA LEU A 218 7.66 12.73 16.61
C LEU A 218 6.73 13.62 17.44
N ARG A 219 6.73 13.41 18.76
CA ARG A 219 5.96 14.22 19.72
C ARG A 219 6.36 15.69 19.70
N TYR A 220 7.65 15.96 19.73
CA TYR A 220 8.19 17.32 19.63
C TYR A 220 7.73 18.02 18.35
N LEU A 221 7.76 17.33 17.19
CA LEU A 221 7.28 17.88 15.92
C LEU A 221 5.77 18.14 15.93
N GLN A 222 4.96 17.24 16.48
CA GLN A 222 3.51 17.42 16.60
C GLN A 222 3.17 18.64 17.46
N GLU A 223 3.78 18.78 18.63
CA GLU A 223 3.54 19.86 19.59
C GLU A 223 4.02 21.22 19.07
N GLY A 224 5.18 21.24 18.39
CA GLY A 224 5.76 22.44 17.79
C GLY A 224 5.15 22.86 16.45
N SER A 225 4.27 22.04 15.86
CA SER A 225 3.66 22.34 14.56
C SER A 225 2.67 23.50 14.62
N SER A 226 2.48 24.17 13.48
CA SER A 226 1.55 25.30 13.34
C SER A 226 0.09 24.87 13.46
N ASP A 227 -0.80 25.83 13.77
CA ASP A 227 -2.25 25.57 13.84
C ASP A 227 -2.82 25.02 12.53
N LEU A 228 -2.24 25.40 11.39
CA LEU A 228 -2.59 24.84 10.09
C LEU A 228 -2.33 23.33 10.02
N VAL A 229 -1.16 22.89 10.45
CA VAL A 229 -0.77 21.46 10.46
C VAL A 229 -1.64 20.70 11.46
N LYS A 230 -1.75 21.21 12.70
CA LYS A 230 -2.56 20.59 13.76
C LYS A 230 -4.02 20.43 13.34
N LYS A 231 -4.61 21.46 12.72
CA LYS A 231 -5.98 21.42 12.24
C LYS A 231 -6.16 20.46 11.06
N TYR A 232 -5.21 20.42 10.12
CA TYR A 232 -5.31 19.58 8.93
C TYR A 232 -5.23 18.09 9.27
N PHE A 233 -4.26 17.68 10.08
CA PHE A 233 -4.10 16.30 10.53
C PHE A 233 -4.90 15.99 11.81
N LYS A 234 -5.75 16.91 12.29
CA LYS A 234 -6.50 16.83 13.56
C LYS A 234 -5.67 16.22 14.70
N ILE A 235 -4.47 16.77 14.92
CA ILE A 235 -3.53 16.27 15.92
C ILE A 235 -4.13 16.46 17.32
N GLN A 236 -4.26 15.36 18.05
CA GLN A 236 -4.81 15.32 19.41
C GLN A 236 -3.70 15.38 20.46
N ASN A 237 -4.08 15.61 21.71
CA ASN A 237 -3.14 15.75 22.83
C ASN A 237 -2.33 14.47 23.08
N ASP A 238 -2.95 13.31 22.92
CA ASP A 238 -2.31 11.98 22.99
C ASP A 238 -1.42 11.67 21.77
N GLY A 239 -1.49 12.49 20.72
CA GLY A 239 -0.75 12.32 19.47
C GLY A 239 -1.47 11.64 18.36
N SER A 240 -2.64 11.09 18.66
CA SER A 240 -3.49 10.52 17.65
C SER A 240 -3.82 11.59 16.62
N PHE A 241 -3.80 11.21 15.35
CA PHE A 241 -3.95 12.14 14.24
C PHE A 241 -4.70 11.46 13.10
N GLU A 242 -5.13 12.25 12.12
CA GLU A 242 -5.77 11.77 10.91
C GLU A 242 -4.82 11.92 9.74
N SER A 243 -4.77 10.92 8.86
CA SER A 243 -4.16 10.99 7.54
C SER A 243 -5.24 10.86 6.46
N HIS A 244 -4.84 11.03 5.21
CA HIS A 244 -5.75 10.92 4.07
C HIS A 244 -5.29 9.78 3.18
N VAL A 245 -6.25 8.98 2.71
CA VAL A 245 -6.01 7.83 1.83
C VAL A 245 -6.72 8.09 0.51
N GLY A 246 -6.00 7.87 -0.59
CA GLY A 246 -6.56 7.85 -1.93
C GLY A 246 -6.89 6.42 -2.35
N TYR A 247 -8.06 6.24 -2.95
CA TYR A 247 -8.48 5.02 -3.61
C TYR A 247 -8.59 5.31 -5.10
N PHE A 248 -7.66 4.78 -5.88
CA PHE A 248 -7.52 5.03 -7.31
C PHE A 248 -7.93 3.77 -8.08
N VAL A 249 -8.81 3.96 -9.06
CA VAL A 249 -9.20 2.91 -10.00
C VAL A 249 -8.84 3.37 -11.40
N PHE A 250 -8.07 2.58 -12.12
CA PHE A 250 -7.62 2.93 -13.45
C PHE A 250 -7.55 1.71 -14.37
N LYS A 251 -7.64 1.98 -15.67
CA LYS A 251 -7.68 0.97 -16.75
C LYS A 251 -6.75 1.36 -17.86
N LYS A 252 -6.31 0.40 -18.69
CA LYS A 252 -5.44 0.72 -19.83
C LYS A 252 -6.15 1.70 -20.76
N LEU A 253 -5.38 2.63 -21.33
CA LEU A 253 -5.84 3.41 -22.47
C LEU A 253 -6.25 2.44 -23.60
N GLY A 254 -7.49 2.53 -24.03
CA GLY A 254 -7.94 1.86 -25.25
C GLY A 254 -7.28 2.53 -26.45
N PHE A 255 -6.62 1.75 -27.32
CA PHE A 255 -6.19 2.21 -28.64
C PHE A 255 -7.21 1.82 -29.70
#